data_AF-A0A538EK98-F1
#
_entry.id   AF-A0A538EK98-F1
#
_cell.length_a   1.000
_cell.length_b   1.000
_cell.length_c   1.000
_cell.angle_alpha   90.00
_cell.angle_beta   90.00
_cell.angle_gamma   90.00
#
_symmetry.space_group_name_H-M   'P 1'
#
loop_
_entity.id
_entity.type
_entity.pdbx_description
1 polymer ?
#
loop_
_entity_poly.entity_id
_entity_poly.type
_entity_poly.pdbx_seq_one_letter_code
_entity_poly.pdbx_strand_id
1 'polypeptide(L)'
;MKGSARTTEVDLVVAAYIAGQRVPLTEQERSAAVRRALLVFAAGGDLHREPALDDPAVLELARDLDRPERREALLAASDQLASLADAELAWRAYACGLLADALGEE
;
A
#
# COMPACT_ATOMS: atom_id res chain seq x y z
N MET A 1 -12.16 -10.68 -19.65
CA MET A 1 -11.28 -11.25 -18.61
C MET A 1 -10.58 -10.22 -17.70
N LYS A 2 -10.70 -8.90 -17.89
CA LYS A 2 -10.08 -7.89 -17.01
C LYS A 2 -10.68 -7.76 -15.60
N GLY A 3 -11.93 -8.21 -15.41
CA GLY A 3 -12.63 -8.10 -14.12
C GLY A 3 -12.02 -8.96 -13.02
N SER A 4 -11.65 -10.22 -13.31
CA SER A 4 -11.11 -11.14 -12.30
C SER A 4 -9.77 -10.67 -11.73
N ALA A 5 -8.88 -10.14 -12.58
CA ALA A 5 -7.57 -9.65 -12.14
C ALA A 5 -7.68 -8.40 -11.26
N ARG A 6 -8.58 -7.46 -11.60
CA ARG A 6 -8.86 -6.27 -10.77
C ARG A 6 -9.43 -6.65 -9.41
N THR A 7 -10.33 -7.64 -9.35
CA THR A 7 -10.84 -8.14 -8.06
C THR A 7 -9.72 -8.71 -7.20
N THR A 8 -8.83 -9.52 -7.78
CA THR A 8 -7.67 -10.08 -7.05
C THR A 8 -6.71 -9.01 -6.55
N GLU A 9 -6.50 -7.93 -7.31
CA GLU A 9 -5.67 -6.80 -6.90
C GLU A 9 -6.30 -6.03 -5.73
N VAL A 10 -7.60 -5.77 -5.78
CA VAL A 10 -8.34 -5.13 -4.68
C VAL A 10 -8.30 -6.00 -3.42
N ASP A 11 -8.55 -7.30 -3.54
CA ASP A 11 -8.49 -8.24 -2.41
C ASP A 11 -7.10 -8.25 -1.77
N LEU A 12 -6.05 -8.19 -2.58
CA LEU A 12 -4.67 -8.10 -2.13
C LEU A 12 -4.40 -6.80 -1.38
N VAL A 13 -4.82 -5.65 -1.93
CA VAL A 13 -4.67 -4.33 -1.29
C VAL A 13 -5.40 -4.29 0.06
N VAL A 14 -6.63 -4.79 0.11
CA VAL A 14 -7.42 -4.86 1.35
C VAL A 14 -6.74 -5.76 2.39
N ALA A 15 -6.30 -6.96 1.99
CA ALA A 15 -5.60 -7.87 2.89
C ALA A 15 -4.30 -7.25 3.44
N ALA A 16 -3.53 -6.58 2.58
CA ALA A 16 -2.30 -5.90 2.95
C ALA A 16 -2.55 -4.70 3.88
N TYR A 17 -3.59 -3.91 3.63
CA TYR A 17 -3.98 -2.78 4.48
C TYR A 17 -4.39 -3.23 5.89
N ILE A 18 -5.18 -4.29 6.00
CA ILE A 18 -5.61 -4.86 7.29
C ILE A 18 -4.42 -5.47 8.05
N ALA A 19 -3.59 -6.27 7.37
CA ALA A 19 -2.38 -6.84 7.98
C ALA A 19 -1.40 -5.74 8.43
N GLY A 20 -1.30 -4.68 7.63
CA GLY A 20 -0.47 -3.50 7.85
C GLY A 20 -0.72 -2.76 9.15
N GLN A 21 -1.91 -2.91 9.76
CA GLN A 21 -2.22 -2.34 11.08
C GLN A 21 -1.33 -2.91 12.20
N ARG A 22 -0.64 -4.04 11.96
CA ARG A 22 0.32 -4.65 12.89
C ARG A 22 1.78 -4.27 12.60
N VAL A 23 2.05 -3.54 11.51
CA VAL A 23 3.41 -3.11 11.15
C VAL A 23 3.88 -2.05 12.16
N PRO A 24 5.09 -2.16 12.73
CA PRO A 24 5.62 -1.19 13.69
C PRO A 24 5.99 0.12 12.96
N LEU A 25 4.99 0.99 12.82
CA LEU A 25 5.09 2.30 12.20
C LEU A 25 4.40 3.32 13.09
N THR A 26 5.11 4.39 13.46
CA THR A 26 4.47 5.47 14.21
C THR A 26 3.51 6.24 13.31
N GLU A 27 2.48 6.84 13.91
CA GLU A 27 1.55 7.70 13.18
C GLU A 27 2.29 8.84 12.46
N GLN A 28 3.29 9.44 13.12
CA GLN A 28 4.07 10.52 12.53
C GLN A 28 4.84 10.07 11.28
N GLU A 29 5.49 8.90 11.31
CA GLU A 29 6.18 8.35 10.14
C GLU A 29 5.18 8.05 9.01
N ARG A 30 4.05 7.40 9.33
CA ARG A 30 2.97 7.10 8.38
C ARG A 30 2.46 8.38 7.71
N SER A 31 2.02 9.35 8.49
CA SER A 31 1.43 10.58 7.96
C SER A 31 2.45 11.43 7.20
N ALA A 32 3.73 11.39 7.55
CA ALA A 32 4.76 12.10 6.81
C ALA A 32 5.01 11.47 5.43
N ALA A 33 5.09 10.14 5.36
CA ALA A 33 5.27 9.40 4.10
C ALA A 33 4.04 9.52 3.19
N VAL A 34 2.84 9.34 3.74
CA VAL A 34 1.57 9.48 2.99
C VAL A 34 1.41 10.89 2.41
N ARG A 35 1.72 11.94 3.17
CA ARG A 35 1.68 13.32 2.65
C ARG A 35 2.62 13.52 1.46
N ARG A 36 3.82 12.95 1.49
CA ARG A 36 4.75 13.00 0.34
C ARG A 36 4.17 12.24 -0.86
N ALA A 37 3.60 11.05 -0.63
CA ALA A 37 2.98 10.26 -1.67
C ALA A 37 1.78 10.97 -2.32
N LEU A 38 0.94 11.65 -1.54
CA LEU A 38 -0.18 12.46 -2.04
C LEU A 38 0.31 13.59 -2.97
N LEU A 39 1.44 14.24 -2.66
CA LEU A 39 2.03 15.25 -3.55
C LEU A 39 2.48 14.64 -4.89
N VAL A 40 3.09 13.45 -4.85
CA VAL A 40 3.47 12.71 -6.07
C VAL A 40 2.22 12.31 -6.86
N PHE A 41 1.16 11.88 -6.18
CA PHE A 41 -0.10 11.49 -6.81
C PHE A 41 -0.77 12.68 -7.50
N ALA A 42 -0.83 13.83 -6.81
CA ALA A 42 -1.38 15.08 -7.34
C ALA A 42 -0.66 15.59 -8.59
N ALA A 43 0.66 15.40 -8.65
CA ALA A 43 1.44 15.75 -9.84
C ALA A 43 1.06 14.89 -11.07
N GLY A 44 0.45 13.72 -10.86
CA GLY A 44 0.00 12.81 -11.90
C GLY A 44 -1.35 13.14 -12.54
N GLY A 45 -2.06 14.17 -12.07
CA GLY A 45 -3.32 14.64 -12.67
C GLY A 45 -4.53 14.46 -11.75
N ASP A 46 -5.52 13.69 -12.19
CA ASP A 46 -6.80 13.51 -11.48
C ASP A 46 -6.61 12.88 -10.09
N LEU A 47 -7.07 13.60 -9.05
CA LEU A 47 -7.01 13.16 -7.65
C LEU A 47 -8.13 12.20 -7.27
N HIS A 48 -9.21 12.15 -8.05
CA HIS A 48 -10.36 11.30 -7.76
C HIS A 48 -10.22 9.88 -8.34
N ARG A 49 -9.08 9.57 -8.96
CA ARG A 49 -8.79 8.23 -9.46
C ARG A 49 -8.31 7.31 -8.34
N GLU A 50 -8.58 6.02 -8.47
CA GLU A 50 -8.01 5.00 -7.60
C GLU A 50 -6.49 4.88 -7.83
N PRO A 51 -5.66 4.73 -6.78
CA PRO A 51 -4.25 4.40 -6.94
C PRO A 51 -4.09 2.95 -7.40
N ALA A 52 -3.11 2.71 -8.28
CA ALA A 52 -2.72 1.39 -8.75
C ALA A 52 -1.39 0.94 -8.13
N LEU A 53 -1.15 -0.38 -8.06
CA LEU A 53 0.06 -0.95 -7.43
C LEU A 53 1.40 -0.49 -8.05
N ASP A 54 1.37 -0.04 -9.30
CA ASP A 54 2.54 0.42 -10.07
C ASP A 54 2.59 1.96 -10.21
N ASP A 55 1.66 2.68 -9.57
CA ASP A 55 1.68 4.14 -9.60
C ASP A 55 2.95 4.69 -8.95
N PRO A 56 3.57 5.75 -9.50
CA PRO A 56 4.75 6.36 -8.91
C PRO A 56 4.58 6.74 -7.45
N ALA A 57 3.40 7.23 -7.05
CA ALA A 57 3.10 7.58 -5.67
C ALA A 57 3.13 6.36 -4.73
N VAL A 58 2.61 5.21 -5.18
CA VAL A 58 2.61 3.95 -4.41
C VAL A 58 4.02 3.39 -4.29
N LEU A 59 4.78 3.41 -5.39
CA LEU A 59 6.16 2.93 -5.41
C LEU A 59 7.08 3.78 -4.50
N GLU A 60 6.93 5.10 -4.53
CA GLU A 60 7.69 5.99 -3.64
C GLU A 60 7.26 5.81 -2.18
N LEU A 61 5.96 5.69 -1.90
CA LEU A 61 5.47 5.42 -0.54
C LEU A 61 6.00 4.09 0.02
N ALA A 62 5.97 3.03 -0.80
CA ALA A 62 6.51 1.73 -0.43
C ALA A 62 7.99 1.85 -0.11
N ARG A 63 8.78 2.53 -0.94
CA ARG A 63 10.22 2.74 -0.72
C ARG A 63 10.51 3.55 0.54
N ASP A 64 9.73 4.60 0.80
CA ASP A 64 9.94 5.52 1.92
C ASP A 64 9.70 4.85 3.28
N LEU A 65 8.71 3.95 3.35
CA LEU A 65 8.37 3.20 4.56
C LEU A 65 9.24 1.94 4.75
N ASP A 66 9.99 1.54 3.72
CA ASP A 66 10.60 0.22 3.63
C ASP A 66 11.64 -0.04 4.73
N ARG A 67 11.42 -1.11 5.47
CA ARG A 67 12.37 -1.72 6.41
C ARG A 67 12.18 -3.23 6.41
N PRO A 68 13.27 -4.03 6.46
CA PRO A 68 13.16 -5.49 6.50
C PRO A 68 12.22 -5.98 7.61
N GLU A 69 12.32 -5.41 8.81
CA GLU A 69 11.53 -5.81 9.98
C GLU A 69 10.03 -5.50 9.78
N ARG A 70 9.70 -4.46 9.01
CA ARG A 70 8.32 -4.07 8.69
C ARG A 70 7.71 -4.99 7.65
N ARG A 71 8.50 -5.40 6.64
CA ARG A 71 8.07 -6.41 5.65
C ARG A 71 7.79 -7.75 6.32
N GLU A 72 8.69 -8.18 7.21
CA GLU A 72 8.50 -9.41 8.00
C GLU A 72 7.25 -9.32 8.88
N ALA A 73 7.04 -8.20 9.57
CA ALA A 73 5.84 -7.99 10.39
C ALA A 73 4.55 -8.03 9.56
N LEU A 74 4.56 -7.46 8.35
CA LEU A 74 3.40 -7.50 7.44
C LEU A 74 3.06 -8.93 7.02
N LEU A 75 4.07 -9.72 6.62
CA LEU A 75 3.86 -11.10 6.20
C LEU A 75 3.44 -11.99 7.37
N ALA A 76 4.04 -11.81 8.55
CA ALA A 76 3.67 -12.54 9.76
C ALA A 76 2.23 -12.24 10.24
N ALA A 77 1.67 -11.11 9.83
CA ALA A 77 0.31 -10.71 10.18
C ALA A 77 -0.79 -11.34 9.31
N SER A 78 -0.45 -12.02 8.20
CA SER A 78 -1.41 -12.63 7.27
C SER A 78 -0.87 -13.83 6.50
N ASP A 79 -1.46 -15.00 6.74
CA ASP A 79 -1.13 -16.23 6.00
C ASP A 79 -1.33 -16.09 4.49
N GLN A 80 -2.35 -15.32 4.07
CA GLN A 80 -2.61 -15.03 2.67
C GLN A 80 -1.42 -14.28 2.05
N LEU A 81 -0.90 -13.25 2.71
CA LEU A 81 0.24 -12.48 2.20
C LEU A 81 1.52 -13.32 2.22
N ALA A 82 1.73 -14.11 3.28
CA ALA A 82 2.86 -15.03 3.37
C ALA A 82 2.86 -16.05 2.21
N SER A 83 1.69 -16.46 1.72
CA SER A 83 1.55 -17.43 0.62
C SER A 83 1.86 -16.86 -0.77
N LEU A 84 1.95 -15.53 -0.96
CA LEU A 84 2.17 -14.90 -2.27
C LEU A 84 3.56 -15.20 -2.86
N ALA A 85 4.52 -15.61 -2.04
CA ALA A 85 5.94 -15.75 -2.40
C ALA A 85 6.60 -14.48 -2.98
N ASP A 86 5.92 -13.32 -2.89
CA ASP A 86 6.40 -12.01 -3.33
C ASP A 86 6.16 -10.97 -2.22
N ALA A 87 7.20 -10.79 -1.40
CA ALA A 87 7.18 -9.82 -0.30
C ALA A 87 7.13 -8.37 -0.78
N GLU A 88 7.67 -8.08 -1.96
CA GLU A 88 7.66 -6.74 -2.56
C GLU A 88 6.24 -6.37 -2.99
N LEU A 89 5.54 -7.30 -3.63
CA LEU A 89 4.14 -7.12 -4.03
C LEU A 89 3.23 -6.91 -2.82
N ALA A 90 3.40 -7.70 -1.75
CA ALA A 90 2.64 -7.50 -0.51
C ALA A 90 2.90 -6.12 0.12
N TRP A 91 4.16 -5.67 0.12
CA TRP A 91 4.56 -4.37 0.64
C TRP A 91 4.00 -3.20 -0.18
N ARG A 92 4.03 -3.31 -1.52
CA ARG A 92 3.40 -2.34 -2.42
C ARG A 92 1.88 -2.29 -2.25
N ALA A 93 1.24 -3.44 -2.05
CA ALA A 93 -0.19 -3.50 -1.79
C ALA A 93 -0.57 -2.80 -0.48
N TYR A 94 0.26 -2.93 0.56
CA TYR A 94 0.10 -2.18 1.81
C TYR A 94 0.21 -0.67 1.57
N ALA A 95 1.25 -0.21 0.84
CA ALA A 95 1.40 1.20 0.48
C ALA A 95 0.22 1.73 -0.35
N CYS A 96 -0.29 0.94 -1.30
CA CYS A 96 -1.46 1.28 -2.09
C CYS A 96 -2.70 1.49 -1.20
N GLY A 97 -2.93 0.59 -0.24
CA GLY A 97 -4.02 0.72 0.73
C GLY A 97 -3.89 1.97 1.61
N LEU A 98 -2.68 2.29 2.07
CA LEU A 98 -2.43 3.52 2.84
C LEU A 98 -2.76 4.79 2.04
N LEU A 99 -2.41 4.82 0.75
CA LEU A 99 -2.70 5.95 -0.12
C LEU A 99 -4.20 6.04 -0.46
N ALA A 100 -4.84 4.90 -0.75
CA ALA A 100 -6.28 4.84 -1.02
C ALA A 100 -7.13 5.31 0.18
N ASP A 101 -6.75 4.88 1.38
CA ASP A 101 -7.35 5.32 2.65
C ASP A 101 -7.26 6.83 2.81
N ALA A 102 -6.07 7.41 2.59
CA ALA A 102 -5.87 8.86 2.69
C ALA A 102 -6.59 9.67 1.61
N LEU A 103 -6.84 9.11 0.42
CA LEU A 103 -7.62 9.74 -0.65
C LEU A 103 -9.13 9.65 -0.39
N GLY A 104 -9.58 8.69 0.43
CA GLY A 104 -10.98 8.54 0.84
C GLY A 104 -11.40 9.38 2.05
N GLU A 105 -10.42 9.94 2.78
CA GLU A 105 -10.64 10.95 3.82
C GLU A 105 -10.88 12.33 3.19
N GLU A 106 -12.07 12.57 2.62
CA GLU A 106 -12.59 13.91 2.24
C GLU A 106 -13.56 14.49 3.28
#